data_AF-A0A4S2SAI8-F1
#
_entry.id   AF-A0A4S2SAI8-F1
#
_cell.length_a   1.000
_cell.length_b   1.000
_cell.length_c   1.000
_cell.angle_alpha   90.00
_cell.angle_beta   90.00
_cell.angle_gamma   90.00
#
_symmetry.space_group_name_H-M   'P 1'
#
loop_
_entity.id
_entity.type
_entity.pdbx_description
1 polymer ?
#
loop_
_entity_poly.entity_id
_entity_poly.type
_entity_poly.pdbx_seq_one_letter_code
_entity_poly.pdbx_strand_id
1 'polypeptide(L)'
;MSIPCEVNPESWFSETASDVAQAKEACSFCPVRTECAELGEDEEFGIWGGLSPDDRIATKRFRLTLLEETINSRIRIMQEEGTSISAMARELGLPRKTLADRLRRMSGLAA
;
A
#
# COMPACT_ATOMS: atom_id res chain seq x y z
N MET A 1 -3.11 -0.26 30.88
CA MET A 1 -3.20 -0.39 29.41
C MET A 1 -2.78 -1.82 29.10
N SER A 2 -3.66 -2.61 28.49
CA SER A 2 -3.38 -4.03 28.16
C SER A 2 -3.04 -4.15 26.68
N ILE A 3 -2.24 -5.15 26.30
CA ILE A 3 -1.97 -5.52 24.91
C ILE A 3 -2.92 -6.68 24.56
N PRO A 4 -3.99 -6.46 23.76
CA PRO A 4 -5.07 -7.44 23.61
C PRO A 4 -4.63 -8.82 23.11
N CYS A 5 -3.60 -8.88 22.25
CA CYS A 5 -3.10 -10.15 21.72
C CYS A 5 -2.40 -11.03 22.76
N GLU A 6 -2.01 -10.49 23.93
CA GLU A 6 -1.42 -11.30 25.01
C GLU A 6 -2.48 -12.12 25.76
N VAL A 7 -3.76 -11.72 25.71
CA VAL A 7 -4.85 -12.37 26.46
C VAL A 7 -5.26 -13.70 25.82
N ASN A 8 -5.37 -13.73 24.49
CA ASN A 8 -5.63 -14.95 23.74
C ASN A 8 -4.91 -14.92 22.38
N PRO A 9 -3.61 -15.30 22.34
CA PRO A 9 -2.81 -15.22 21.13
C PRO A 9 -3.35 -16.02 19.95
N GLU A 10 -3.98 -17.18 20.19
CA GLU A 10 -4.48 -18.06 19.13
C GLU A 10 -5.57 -17.40 18.28
N SER A 11 -6.41 -16.53 18.88
CA SER A 11 -7.45 -15.80 18.15
C SER A 11 -6.88 -14.84 17.10
N TRP A 12 -5.63 -14.36 17.26
CA TRP A 12 -4.98 -13.48 16.29
C TRP A 12 -4.51 -14.21 15.03
N PHE A 13 -4.48 -15.54 15.06
CA PHE A 13 -4.10 -16.41 13.93
C PHE A 13 -5.28 -17.27 13.43
N SER A 14 -6.49 -17.05 13.93
CA SER A 14 -7.69 -17.77 13.50
C SER A 14 -8.07 -17.39 12.06
N GLU A 15 -8.51 -18.37 11.28
CA GLU A 15 -9.14 -18.18 9.96
C GLU A 15 -10.66 -17.97 10.08
N THR A 16 -11.23 -18.15 11.27
CA THR A 16 -12.67 -18.01 11.50
C THR A 16 -13.06 -16.54 11.43
N ALA A 17 -14.00 -16.20 10.55
CA ALA A 17 -14.40 -14.81 10.30
C ALA A 17 -14.85 -14.05 11.57
N SER A 18 -15.53 -14.73 12.51
CA SER A 18 -15.93 -14.13 13.79
C SER A 18 -14.73 -13.78 14.67
N ASP A 19 -13.71 -14.64 14.71
CA ASP A 19 -12.52 -14.43 15.52
C ASP A 19 -11.63 -13.35 14.91
N VAL A 20 -11.50 -13.36 13.58
CA VAL A 20 -10.83 -12.30 12.82
C VAL A 20 -11.46 -10.94 13.11
N ALA A 21 -12.80 -10.84 13.08
CA ALA A 21 -13.50 -9.60 13.38
C ALA A 21 -13.26 -9.15 14.84
N GLN A 22 -13.36 -10.05 15.80
CA GLN A 22 -13.11 -9.77 17.21
C GLN A 22 -11.66 -9.35 17.48
N ALA A 23 -10.69 -10.02 16.87
CA ALA A 23 -9.26 -9.68 17.00
C ALA A 23 -8.96 -8.30 16.42
N LYS A 24 -9.53 -7.95 15.25
CA LYS A 24 -9.41 -6.60 14.66
C LYS A 24 -10.03 -5.53 15.56
N GLU A 25 -11.24 -5.78 16.08
CA GLU A 25 -11.92 -4.86 17.01
C GLU A 25 -11.10 -4.65 18.30
N ALA A 26 -10.63 -5.73 18.92
CA ALA A 26 -9.78 -5.65 20.09
C ALA A 26 -8.48 -4.88 19.81
N CYS A 27 -7.85 -5.12 18.66
CA CYS A 27 -6.63 -4.43 18.23
C CYS A 27 -6.84 -2.90 18.05
N SER A 28 -8.07 -2.45 17.77
CA SER A 28 -8.36 -1.02 17.61
C SER A 28 -8.05 -0.18 18.86
N PHE A 29 -8.06 -0.80 20.04
CA PHE A 29 -7.74 -0.20 21.33
C PHE A 29 -6.29 -0.46 21.79
N CYS A 30 -5.48 -1.16 21.00
CA CYS A 30 -4.10 -1.49 21.33
C CYS A 30 -3.21 -0.24 21.28
N PRO A 31 -2.41 0.06 22.34
CA PRO A 31 -1.59 1.27 22.40
C PRO A 31 -0.42 1.28 21.42
N VAL A 32 -0.01 0.12 20.89
CA VAL A 32 1.16 -0.06 20.00
C VAL A 32 0.74 -0.47 18.58
N ARG A 33 -0.46 -0.09 18.15
CA ARG A 33 -1.04 -0.56 16.88
C ARG A 33 -0.19 -0.14 15.68
N THR A 34 0.37 1.06 15.70
CA THR A 34 1.20 1.59 14.60
C THR A 34 2.49 0.80 14.48
N GLU A 35 3.22 0.63 15.59
CA GLU A 35 4.47 -0.11 15.65
C GLU A 35 4.23 -1.60 15.30
N CYS A 36 3.13 -2.18 15.76
CA CYS A 36 2.74 -3.54 15.41
C CYS A 36 2.41 -3.70 13.91
N ALA A 37 1.81 -2.68 13.27
CA ALA A 37 1.55 -2.72 11.84
C ALA A 37 2.84 -2.77 11.01
N GLU A 38 3.85 -2.00 11.41
CA GLU A 38 5.17 -1.97 10.76
C GLU A 38 5.88 -3.33 10.86
N LEU A 39 5.79 -3.99 12.01
CA LEU A 39 6.36 -5.33 12.19
C LEU A 39 5.65 -6.40 11.34
N GLY A 40 4.37 -6.18 11.01
CA GLY A 40 3.56 -7.13 10.25
C GLY A 40 3.66 -6.99 8.72
N GLU A 41 4.48 -6.07 8.19
CA GLU A 41 4.57 -5.84 6.73
C GLU A 41 5.03 -7.09 5.96
N ASP A 42 5.97 -7.84 6.53
CA ASP A 42 6.55 -9.05 5.93
C ASP A 42 5.94 -10.36 6.46
N GLU A 43 4.96 -10.27 7.36
CA GLU A 43 4.32 -11.43 7.97
C GLU A 43 3.17 -11.96 7.12
N GLU A 44 3.14 -13.28 6.90
CA GLU A 44 2.16 -13.93 6.02
C GLU A 44 0.82 -14.20 6.71
N PHE A 45 0.82 -14.31 8.04
CA PHE A 45 -0.34 -14.76 8.81
C PHE A 45 -0.74 -13.77 9.90
N GLY A 46 -1.96 -13.98 10.40
CA GLY A 46 -2.49 -13.30 11.58
C GLY A 46 -2.80 -11.81 11.43
N ILE A 47 -3.35 -11.25 12.50
CA ILE A 47 -3.72 -9.84 12.61
C ILE A 47 -2.56 -9.02 13.17
N TRP A 48 -2.05 -8.08 12.36
CA TRP A 48 -0.97 -7.18 12.75
C TRP A 48 -1.44 -5.73 12.60
N GLY A 49 -1.33 -4.94 13.66
CA GLY A 49 -1.81 -3.56 13.66
C GLY A 49 -3.30 -3.39 13.31
N GLY A 50 -4.11 -4.44 13.51
CA GLY A 50 -5.54 -4.46 13.18
C GLY A 50 -5.85 -4.87 11.74
N LEU A 51 -4.85 -5.33 10.98
CA LEU A 51 -4.99 -5.75 9.59
C LEU A 51 -4.77 -7.25 9.45
N SER A 52 -5.67 -7.94 8.74
CA SER A 52 -5.44 -9.33 8.30
C SER A 52 -4.50 -9.37 7.09
N PRO A 53 -3.99 -10.56 6.68
CA PRO A 53 -3.15 -10.68 5.48
C PRO A 53 -3.83 -10.08 4.24
N ASP A 54 -5.12 -10.34 4.07
CA ASP A 54 -5.92 -9.77 2.97
C ASP A 54 -6.03 -8.25 3.04
N ASP A 55 -6.22 -7.67 4.24
CA ASP A 55 -6.26 -6.22 4.39
C ASP A 55 -4.91 -5.57 4.05
N ARG A 56 -3.79 -6.23 4.44
CA ARG A 56 -2.43 -5.75 4.13
C ARG A 56 -2.20 -5.77 2.61
N ILE A 57 -2.61 -6.83 1.92
CA ILE A 57 -2.56 -6.91 0.45
C ILE A 57 -3.44 -5.83 -0.19
N ALA A 58 -4.67 -5.66 0.29
CA ALA A 58 -5.58 -4.65 -0.23
C ALA A 58 -5.03 -3.23 -0.04
N THR A 59 -4.47 -2.93 1.13
CA THR A 59 -3.84 -1.64 1.45
C THR A 59 -2.65 -1.37 0.55
N LYS A 60 -1.76 -2.36 0.37
CA LYS A 60 -0.61 -2.24 -0.54
C LYS A 60 -1.05 -1.99 -1.98
N ARG A 61 -2.05 -2.73 -2.48
CA ARG A 61 -2.61 -2.52 -3.82
C ARG A 61 -3.21 -1.13 -3.98
N PHE A 62 -4.02 -0.69 -3.02
CA PHE A 62 -4.61 0.65 -3.03
C PHE A 62 -3.54 1.75 -3.05
N ARG A 63 -2.51 1.62 -2.21
CA ARG A 63 -1.36 2.54 -2.19
C ARG A 63 -0.63 2.60 -3.53
N LEU A 64 -0.44 1.45 -4.19
CA LEU A 64 0.16 1.40 -5.52
C LEU A 64 -0.71 2.11 -6.55
N THR A 65 -2.02 1.91 -6.54
CA THR A 65 -2.96 2.62 -7.43
C THR A 65 -2.86 4.14 -7.25
N LEU A 66 -2.89 4.63 -6.01
CA LEU A 66 -2.76 6.06 -5.72
C LEU A 66 -1.41 6.63 -6.19
N LEU A 67 -0.33 5.87 -6.03
CA LEU A 67 0.99 6.28 -6.53
C LEU A 67 0.99 6.37 -8.05
N GLU A 68 0.39 5.41 -8.75
CA GLU A 68 0.28 5.46 -10.20
C GLU A 68 -0.54 6.65 -10.68
N GLU A 69 -1.68 6.92 -10.05
CA GLU A 69 -2.52 8.08 -10.33
C GLU A 69 -1.77 9.40 -10.10
N THR A 70 -1.03 9.48 -8.98
CA THR A 70 -0.21 10.65 -8.65
C THR A 70 0.87 10.88 -9.70
N ILE A 71 1.61 9.84 -10.08
CA ILE A 71 2.64 9.95 -11.12
C ILE A 71 2.00 10.34 -12.46
N ASN A 72 0.89 9.73 -12.84
CA ASN A 72 0.20 10.04 -14.10
C ASN A 72 -0.33 11.47 -14.14
N SER A 73 -0.85 11.97 -13.01
CA SER A 73 -1.23 13.37 -12.84
C SER A 73 -0.04 14.30 -13.03
N ARG A 74 1.08 14.02 -12.36
CA ARG A 74 2.30 14.82 -12.47
C ARG A 74 2.87 14.81 -13.88
N ILE A 75 2.87 13.66 -14.55
CA ILE A 75 3.27 13.52 -15.96
C ILE A 75 2.47 14.47 -16.85
N ARG A 76 1.13 14.50 -16.73
CA ARG A 76 0.27 15.38 -17.54
C ARG A 76 0.62 16.85 -17.37
N ILE A 77 0.78 17.31 -16.12
CA ILE A 77 1.17 18.70 -15.82
C ILE A 77 2.51 19.04 -16.49
N MET A 78 3.52 18.19 -16.32
CA MET A 78 4.85 18.44 -16.90
C MET A 78 4.83 18.43 -18.44
N GLN A 79 3.96 17.62 -19.07
CA GLN A 79 3.77 17.63 -20.52
C GLN A 79 3.13 18.93 -21.01
N GLU A 80 2.12 19.44 -20.30
CA GLU A 80 1.46 20.71 -20.62
C GLU A 80 2.44 21.89 -20.50
N GLU A 81 3.38 21.83 -19.55
CA GLU A 81 4.47 22.79 -19.38
C GLU A 81 5.58 22.65 -20.45
N GLY A 82 5.48 21.68 -21.37
CA GLY A 82 6.48 21.43 -22.40
C GLY A 82 7.79 20.84 -21.86
N THR A 83 7.75 20.21 -20.69
CA THR A 83 8.95 19.62 -20.06
C THR A 83 9.47 18.45 -20.87
N SER A 84 10.78 18.44 -21.14
CA SER A 84 11.40 17.33 -21.86
C SER A 84 11.32 16.00 -21.07
N ILE A 85 11.22 14.87 -21.79
CA ILE A 85 11.16 13.53 -21.18
C ILE A 85 12.34 13.28 -20.23
N SER A 86 13.54 13.77 -20.55
CA SER A 86 14.72 13.60 -19.69
C SER A 86 14.59 14.36 -18.37
N ALA A 87 14.01 15.57 -18.40
CA ALA A 87 13.75 16.35 -17.19
C ALA A 87 12.64 15.73 -16.33
N MET A 88 11.55 15.28 -16.95
CA MET A 88 10.48 14.53 -16.27
C MET A 88 10.98 13.27 -15.58
N ALA A 89 11.78 12.45 -16.28
CA ALA A 89 12.34 11.22 -15.72
C ALA A 89 13.20 11.48 -14.49
N ARG A 90 14.03 12.53 -14.53
CA ARG A 90 14.88 12.93 -13.40
C ARG A 90 14.05 13.40 -12.20
N GLU A 91 13.01 14.21 -12.43
CA GLU A 91 12.18 14.74 -11.35
C GLU A 91 11.33 13.66 -10.67
N LEU A 92 10.74 12.77 -11.47
CA LEU A 92 9.93 11.66 -10.96
C LEU A 92 10.77 10.52 -10.37
N GLY A 93 12.10 10.58 -10.46
CA GLY A 93 12.99 9.50 -10.04
C GLY A 93 12.79 8.20 -10.86
N LEU A 94 12.31 8.31 -12.10
CA LEU A 94 12.00 7.18 -12.96
C LEU A 94 13.10 6.96 -14.01
N PRO A 95 13.43 5.69 -14.35
CA PRO A 95 14.26 5.43 -15.51
C PRO A 95 13.62 6.00 -16.77
N ARG A 96 14.41 6.67 -17.62
CA ARG A 96 13.90 7.31 -18.85
C ARG A 96 13.12 6.34 -19.74
N LYS A 97 13.56 5.08 -19.83
CA LYS A 97 12.86 4.02 -20.58
C LYS A 97 11.45 3.78 -20.00
N THR A 98 11.34 3.62 -18.68
CA THR A 98 10.06 3.43 -17.97
C THR A 98 9.09 4.59 -18.23
N LEU A 99 9.57 5.83 -18.17
CA LEU A 99 8.71 6.98 -18.47
C LEU A 99 8.28 6.99 -19.94
N ALA A 100 9.18 6.70 -20.88
CA ALA A 100 8.83 6.61 -22.30
C ALA A 100 7.79 5.51 -22.59
N ASP A 101 7.92 4.33 -21.98
CA ASP A 101 6.94 3.24 -22.06
C ASP A 101 5.58 3.67 -21.51
N ARG A 102 5.56 4.35 -20.36
CA ARG A 102 4.33 4.84 -19.73
C ARG A 102 3.63 5.88 -20.61
N LEU A 103 4.37 6.84 -21.15
CA LEU A 103 3.84 7.87 -22.07
C LEU A 103 3.22 7.23 -23.31
N ARG A 104 3.87 6.24 -23.93
CA ARG A 104 3.32 5.51 -25.08
C ARG A 104 1.94 4.90 -24.77
N ARG A 105 1.81 4.24 -23.62
CA ARG A 105 0.54 3.65 -23.17
C ARG A 105 -0.54 4.71 -22.95
N MET A 106 -0.19 5.85 -22.34
CA MET A 106 -1.12 6.95 -22.10
C MET A 106 -1.62 7.61 -23.38
N SER A 107 -0.78 7.68 -24.42
CA SER A 107 -1.14 8.25 -25.73
C SER A 107 -1.95 7.31 -26.63
N GLY A 108 -2.28 6.10 -26.15
CA GLY A 108 -2.99 5.09 -26.95
C GLY A 108 -2.15 4.47 -28.08
N LEU A 109 -0.86 4.81 -28.18
CA LEU A 109 0.10 4.15 -29.09
C LEU A 109 0.64 2.88 -28.42
N ALA A 110 -0.24 1.90 -28.23
CA ALA A 110 0.21 0.53 -28.03
C ALA A 110 0.66 -0.01 -29.40
N ALA A 111 1.92 -0.42 -29.50
CA ALA A 111 2.42 -1.20 -30.63
C ALA A 111 1.75 -2.59 -30.66
#